data_AF-P0A1K7-F1
#
_entry.id   AF-P0A1K7-F1
#
_cell.length_a   1.000
_cell.length_b   1.000
_cell.length_c   1.000
_cell.angle_alpha   90.00
_cell.angle_beta   90.00
_cell.angle_gamma   90.00
#
_symmetry.space_group_name_H-M   'P 1'
#
loop_
_entity.id
_entity.type
_entity.pdbx_description
1 polymer ?
#
loop_
_entity_poly.entity_id
_entity_poly.type
_entity_poly.pdbx_seq_one_letter_code
_entity_poly.pdbx_strand_id
1 'polypeptide(L)'
;MSLRVRQIDRREWLLAQTATECQRHGQEATLEYPTRQGMWVRLSDAEKRWSAWIQPGDWLEHVSPALAGAAVSAGAEHLVVPWLAATERPFELPVPHLSCRRLCVENPVPGSALPEGKLLHIMSDRGGLWFEYLPELPAVGGGRPKMLRWPLRFVIGSSDTQRSLLGRIGIGDVLLIRTSRAEVYCYAKKLGHFNRVEGGIIVETLDIQHIEEENNTTETAETLPGLNQLPVKLEFVLYRKNVTLAELEAMGQQQLLSLPTNAELNVEIMANGVLLGNGELVQMNDTLGVEIHEWLSESGNGE
;
A
#
# COMPACT_ATOMS: atom_id res chain seq x y z
N MET A 1 -3.61 13.94 26.39
CA MET A 1 -3.85 14.88 25.28
C MET A 1 -4.37 14.09 24.09
N SER A 2 -5.59 14.37 23.62
CA SER A 2 -6.14 13.75 22.41
C SER A 2 -5.69 14.55 21.18
N LEU A 3 -5.15 13.86 20.18
CA LEU A 3 -4.77 14.47 18.91
C LEU A 3 -6.04 15.04 18.23
N ARG A 4 -5.96 16.29 17.76
CA ARG A 4 -7.03 16.89 16.95
C ARG A 4 -6.90 16.37 15.52
N VAL A 5 -7.78 15.46 15.12
CA VAL A 5 -7.79 14.87 13.78
C VAL A 5 -8.97 15.42 12.99
N ARG A 6 -8.71 15.91 11.77
CA ARG A 6 -9.76 16.30 10.82
C ARG A 6 -10.55 15.05 10.42
N GLN A 7 -11.86 15.07 10.64
CA GLN A 7 -12.75 14.03 10.14
C GLN A 7 -13.05 14.27 8.67
N ILE A 8 -12.98 13.22 7.86
CA ILE A 8 -13.37 13.22 6.45
C ILE A 8 -14.44 12.15 6.30
N ASP A 9 -15.58 12.53 5.70
CA ASP A 9 -16.61 11.57 5.33
C ASP A 9 -16.12 10.73 4.13
N ARG A 10 -16.11 9.40 4.28
CA ARG A 10 -15.60 8.49 3.25
C ARG A 10 -16.42 8.55 1.96
N ARG A 11 -17.74 8.75 2.06
CA ARG A 11 -18.63 8.83 0.89
C ARG A 11 -18.38 10.12 0.13
N GLU A 12 -18.33 11.27 0.81
CA GLU A 12 -18.02 12.55 0.16
C GLU A 12 -16.62 12.54 -0.47
N TRP A 13 -15.65 11.90 0.19
CA TRP A 13 -14.29 11.74 -0.34
C TRP A 13 -14.26 10.91 -1.63
N LEU A 14 -14.98 9.78 -1.70
CA LEU A 14 -15.06 8.95 -2.91
C LEU A 14 -15.73 9.68 -4.08
N LEU A 15 -16.80 10.45 -3.80
CA LEU A 15 -17.45 11.30 -4.78
C LEU A 15 -16.48 12.34 -5.34
N ALA A 16 -15.72 13.03 -4.47
CA ALA A 16 -14.72 14.02 -4.86
C ALA A 16 -13.56 13.43 -5.68
N GLN A 17 -13.07 12.24 -5.32
CA GLN A 17 -12.04 11.55 -6.08
C GLN A 17 -12.52 11.18 -7.48
N THR A 18 -13.73 10.61 -7.58
CA THR A 18 -14.29 10.20 -8.86
C THR A 18 -14.61 11.40 -9.75
N ALA A 19 -15.06 12.52 -9.17
CA ALA A 19 -15.21 13.79 -9.90
C ALA A 19 -13.89 14.24 -10.52
N THR A 20 -12.80 14.18 -9.75
CA THR A 20 -11.46 14.54 -10.22
C THR A 20 -11.01 13.62 -11.36
N GLU A 21 -11.26 12.32 -11.26
CA GLU A 21 -10.93 11.37 -12.31
C GLU A 21 -11.75 11.65 -13.59
N CYS A 22 -13.06 11.89 -13.47
CA CYS A 22 -13.90 12.24 -14.61
C CYS A 22 -13.43 13.53 -15.31
N GLN A 23 -13.08 14.56 -14.54
CA GLN A 23 -12.51 15.80 -15.07
C GLN A 23 -11.18 15.58 -15.81
N ARG A 24 -10.33 14.66 -15.33
CA ARG A 24 -9.08 14.29 -16.04
C ARG A 24 -9.32 13.62 -17.38
N HIS A 25 -10.45 12.90 -17.54
CA HIS A 25 -10.89 12.34 -18.82
C HIS A 25 -11.71 13.33 -19.66
N GLY A 26 -11.78 14.60 -19.27
CA GLY A 26 -12.44 15.66 -20.03
C GLY A 26 -13.96 15.74 -19.87
N GLN A 27 -14.53 15.08 -18.86
CA GLN A 27 -15.97 15.10 -18.60
C GLN A 27 -16.34 16.08 -17.47
N GLU A 28 -17.47 16.77 -17.63
CA GLU A 28 -18.01 17.65 -16.61
C GLU A 28 -18.55 16.83 -15.44
N ALA A 29 -17.93 16.99 -14.27
CA ALA A 29 -18.29 16.28 -13.05
C ALA A 29 -18.16 17.22 -11.84
N THR A 30 -19.23 17.38 -11.06
CA THR A 30 -19.29 18.33 -9.94
C THR A 30 -19.98 17.71 -8.72
N LEU A 31 -19.63 18.18 -7.51
CA LEU A 31 -20.31 17.78 -6.27
C LEU A 31 -21.32 18.83 -5.87
N GLU A 32 -22.60 18.50 -6.01
CA GLU A 32 -23.72 19.43 -5.90
C GLU A 32 -24.89 18.83 -5.12
N TYR A 33 -25.82 19.67 -4.68
CA TYR A 33 -27.07 19.21 -4.10
C TYR A 33 -28.09 19.01 -5.24
N PRO A 34 -28.67 17.80 -5.39
CA PRO A 34 -29.69 17.58 -6.42
C PRO A 34 -30.94 18.41 -6.13
N THR A 35 -31.67 18.77 -7.18
CA THR A 35 -32.99 19.38 -7.01
C THR A 35 -33.96 18.37 -6.39
N ARG A 36 -34.79 18.81 -5.44
CA ARG A 36 -35.79 17.92 -4.81
C ARG A 36 -37.16 17.96 -5.49
N GLN A 37 -37.21 18.48 -6.72
CA GLN A 37 -38.44 18.57 -7.51
C GLN A 37 -38.63 17.34 -8.39
N GLY A 38 -39.87 17.04 -8.74
CA GLY A 38 -40.21 15.95 -9.65
C GLY A 38 -40.00 14.55 -9.08
N MET A 39 -40.09 13.57 -9.97
CA MET A 39 -39.90 12.15 -9.68
C MET A 39 -38.50 11.72 -10.09
N TRP A 40 -37.88 10.92 -9.23
CA TRP A 40 -36.52 10.43 -9.37
C TRP A 40 -36.52 8.92 -9.37
N VAL A 41 -35.59 8.34 -10.12
CA VAL A 41 -35.43 6.90 -10.22
C VAL A 41 -34.01 6.55 -9.81
N ARG A 42 -33.91 5.56 -8.90
CA ARG A 42 -32.62 5.03 -8.48
C ARG A 42 -32.15 3.97 -9.46
N LEU A 43 -30.89 4.09 -9.84
CA LEU A 43 -30.18 3.21 -10.75
C LEU A 43 -29.02 2.57 -10.00
N SER A 44 -28.73 1.31 -10.29
CA SER A 44 -27.51 0.64 -9.84
C SER A 44 -27.02 -0.32 -10.92
N ASP A 45 -25.75 -0.68 -10.86
CA ASP A 45 -25.26 -1.81 -11.65
C ASP A 45 -25.75 -3.15 -11.07
N ALA A 46 -25.65 -4.22 -11.86
CA ALA A 46 -26.09 -5.56 -11.45
C ALA A 46 -25.41 -6.08 -10.17
N GLU A 47 -24.18 -5.62 -9.89
CA GLU A 47 -23.40 -5.99 -8.70
C GLU A 47 -23.59 -5.01 -7.53
N LYS A 48 -24.39 -3.94 -7.69
CA LYS A 48 -24.59 -2.86 -6.71
C LYS A 48 -23.30 -2.19 -6.22
N ARG A 49 -22.28 -2.14 -7.06
CA ARG A 49 -21.01 -1.45 -6.79
C ARG A 49 -21.20 0.07 -6.78
N TRP A 50 -22.13 0.58 -7.58
CA TRP A 50 -22.52 1.98 -7.56
C TRP A 50 -24.03 2.14 -7.62
N SER A 51 -24.49 3.31 -7.14
CA SER A 51 -25.87 3.74 -7.36
C SER A 51 -25.93 5.22 -7.71
N ALA A 52 -26.85 5.55 -8.61
CA ALA A 52 -27.10 6.91 -9.08
C ALA A 52 -28.59 7.20 -9.16
N TRP A 53 -28.91 8.48 -9.28
CA TRP A 53 -30.27 8.98 -9.44
C TRP A 53 -30.40 9.71 -10.77
N ILE A 54 -31.55 9.57 -11.41
CA ILE A 54 -31.89 10.30 -12.63
C ILE A 54 -33.36 10.71 -12.61
N GLN A 55 -33.68 11.81 -13.29
CA GLN A 55 -35.05 12.16 -13.62
C GLN A 55 -35.45 11.48 -14.94
N PRO A 56 -36.54 10.70 -14.99
CA PRO A 56 -36.98 10.04 -16.23
C PRO A 56 -37.27 11.03 -17.37
N GLY A 57 -37.77 12.22 -17.04
CA GLY A 57 -38.03 13.30 -18.00
C GLY A 57 -36.76 13.78 -18.68
N ASP A 58 -35.74 14.15 -17.90
CA ASP A 58 -34.44 14.62 -18.41
C ASP A 58 -33.76 13.57 -19.30
N TRP A 59 -33.81 12.30 -18.88
CA TRP A 59 -33.28 11.20 -19.69
C TRP A 59 -34.01 11.07 -21.02
N LEU A 60 -35.35 11.11 -21.00
CA LEU A 60 -36.16 10.99 -22.21
C LEU A 60 -35.96 12.18 -23.16
N GLU A 61 -35.79 13.39 -22.63
CA GLU A 61 -35.46 14.58 -23.42
C GLU A 61 -34.12 14.44 -24.14
N HIS A 62 -33.11 13.85 -23.51
CA HIS A 62 -31.80 13.62 -24.14
C HIS A 62 -31.83 12.47 -25.15
N VAL A 63 -32.51 11.36 -24.85
CA VAL A 63 -32.54 10.18 -25.74
C VAL A 63 -33.48 10.38 -26.92
N SER A 64 -34.61 11.08 -26.73
CA SER A 64 -35.60 11.31 -27.78
C SER A 64 -36.51 12.52 -27.46
N PRO A 65 -36.10 13.74 -27.84
CA PRO A 65 -36.88 14.96 -27.62
C PRO A 65 -38.32 14.89 -28.16
N ALA A 66 -38.52 14.22 -29.31
CA ALA A 66 -39.83 14.04 -29.92
C ALA A 66 -40.78 13.18 -29.05
N LEU A 67 -40.23 12.17 -28.37
CA LEU A 67 -41.00 11.32 -27.46
C LEU A 67 -41.19 11.99 -26.11
N ALA A 68 -40.26 12.83 -25.65
CA ALA A 68 -40.42 13.61 -24.43
C ALA A 68 -41.69 14.48 -24.48
N GLY A 69 -41.85 15.25 -25.57
CA GLY A 69 -43.06 16.07 -25.76
C GLY A 69 -44.36 15.25 -25.82
N ALA A 70 -44.33 14.09 -26.48
CA ALA A 70 -45.48 13.19 -26.59
C ALA A 70 -45.80 12.49 -25.27
N ALA A 71 -44.80 12.05 -24.51
CA ALA A 71 -44.96 11.34 -23.24
C ALA A 71 -45.61 12.22 -22.17
N VAL A 72 -45.17 13.49 -22.08
CA VAL A 72 -45.79 14.50 -21.21
C VAL A 72 -47.25 14.72 -21.60
N SER A 73 -47.52 14.89 -22.90
CA SER A 73 -48.89 15.10 -23.40
C SER A 73 -49.82 13.89 -23.18
N ALA A 74 -49.27 12.68 -23.16
CA ALA A 74 -50.02 11.42 -23.02
C ALA A 74 -50.06 10.87 -21.59
N GLY A 75 -49.38 11.49 -20.61
CA GLY A 75 -49.24 10.93 -19.25
C GLY A 75 -48.46 9.60 -19.22
N ALA A 76 -47.58 9.38 -20.20
CA ALA A 76 -46.89 8.11 -20.44
C ALA A 76 -45.51 8.01 -19.75
N GLU A 77 -45.17 8.95 -18.85
CA GLU A 77 -43.89 8.97 -18.12
C GLU A 77 -43.63 7.67 -17.36
N HIS A 78 -44.68 6.99 -16.90
CA HIS A 78 -44.59 5.69 -16.22
C HIS A 78 -43.97 4.58 -17.10
N LEU A 79 -44.00 4.71 -18.43
CA LEU A 79 -43.39 3.77 -19.37
C LEU A 79 -41.87 3.95 -19.52
N VAL A 80 -41.33 5.07 -19.03
CA VAL A 80 -39.90 5.40 -19.16
C VAL A 80 -39.04 4.44 -18.31
N VAL A 81 -39.52 4.03 -17.13
CA VAL A 81 -38.76 3.16 -16.22
C VAL A 81 -38.50 1.77 -16.81
N PRO A 82 -39.52 1.03 -17.31
CA PRO A 82 -39.28 -0.25 -17.99
C PRO A 82 -38.36 -0.11 -19.21
N TRP A 83 -38.48 1.00 -19.94
CA TRP A 83 -37.63 1.25 -21.10
C TRP A 83 -36.17 1.49 -20.70
N LEU A 84 -35.92 2.32 -19.70
CA LEU A 84 -34.58 2.54 -19.15
C LEU A 84 -33.96 1.22 -18.65
N ALA A 85 -34.74 0.39 -17.97
CA ALA A 85 -34.30 -0.92 -17.48
C ALA A 85 -33.97 -1.91 -18.62
N ALA A 86 -34.70 -1.84 -19.74
CA ALA A 86 -34.49 -2.70 -20.91
C ALA A 86 -33.36 -2.21 -21.83
N THR A 87 -32.87 -0.97 -21.66
CA THR A 87 -31.84 -0.39 -22.53
C THR A 87 -30.48 -1.00 -22.22
N GLU A 88 -29.85 -1.62 -23.23
CA GLU A 88 -28.47 -2.09 -23.10
C GLU A 88 -27.50 -0.91 -23.21
N ARG A 89 -26.55 -0.83 -22.27
CA ARG A 89 -25.59 0.28 -22.13
C ARG A 89 -26.30 1.64 -22.20
N PRO A 90 -27.11 1.99 -21.18
CA PRO A 90 -27.88 3.22 -21.19
C PRO A 90 -27.02 4.47 -21.11
N PHE A 91 -25.76 4.37 -20.67
CA PHE A 91 -24.84 5.49 -20.52
C PHE A 91 -23.43 5.08 -20.96
N GLU A 92 -22.74 5.96 -21.68
CA GLU A 92 -21.30 5.85 -21.93
C GLU A 92 -20.54 6.73 -20.94
N LEU A 93 -19.96 6.11 -19.90
CA LEU A 93 -19.16 6.81 -18.89
C LEU A 93 -17.66 6.57 -19.16
N PRO A 94 -16.82 7.61 -19.05
CA PRO A 94 -15.40 7.55 -19.43
C PRO A 94 -14.58 6.74 -18.43
N VAL A 95 -15.09 6.59 -17.20
CA VAL A 95 -14.48 5.82 -16.13
C VAL A 95 -14.88 4.33 -16.24
N PRO A 96 -13.94 3.42 -16.55
CA PRO A 96 -14.26 2.01 -16.82
C PRO A 96 -14.94 1.28 -15.66
N HIS A 97 -14.66 1.69 -14.42
CA HIS A 97 -15.24 1.06 -13.23
C HIS A 97 -16.71 1.42 -12.98
N LEU A 98 -17.27 2.43 -13.67
CA LEU A 98 -18.71 2.73 -13.66
C LEU A 98 -19.44 2.14 -14.86
N SER A 99 -18.71 1.58 -15.84
CA SER A 99 -19.32 0.98 -17.02
C SER A 99 -20.25 -0.17 -16.62
N CYS A 100 -21.49 -0.10 -17.10
CA CYS A 100 -22.50 -1.11 -16.83
C CYS A 100 -23.23 -1.49 -18.11
N ARG A 101 -23.48 -2.80 -18.30
CA ARG A 101 -24.26 -3.29 -19.45
C ARG A 101 -25.77 -3.17 -19.23
N ARG A 102 -26.25 -3.41 -18.02
CA ARG A 102 -27.67 -3.41 -17.65
C ARG A 102 -27.86 -2.85 -16.26
N LEU A 103 -28.83 -1.95 -16.12
CA LEU A 103 -29.14 -1.32 -14.85
C LEU A 103 -30.22 -2.07 -14.09
N CYS A 104 -30.06 -2.11 -12.77
CA CYS A 104 -31.15 -2.33 -11.84
C CYS A 104 -31.84 -0.99 -11.60
N VAL A 105 -33.09 -0.87 -12.03
CA VAL A 105 -33.89 0.35 -11.95
C VAL A 105 -34.98 0.15 -10.91
N GLU A 106 -35.01 1.01 -9.89
CA GLU A 106 -36.03 0.97 -8.84
C GLU A 106 -37.29 1.77 -9.25
N ASN A 107 -38.35 1.70 -8.45
CA ASN A 107 -39.56 2.48 -8.71
C ASN A 107 -39.31 3.99 -8.55
N PRO A 108 -40.01 4.85 -9.30
CA PRO A 108 -39.94 6.29 -9.11
C PRO A 108 -40.33 6.70 -7.69
N VAL A 109 -39.55 7.61 -7.11
CA VAL A 109 -39.79 8.23 -5.80
C VAL A 109 -39.80 9.75 -5.92
N PRO A 110 -40.51 10.47 -5.03
CA PRO A 110 -40.44 11.93 -5.01
C PRO A 110 -39.03 12.40 -4.63
N GLY A 111 -38.62 13.57 -5.12
CA GLY A 111 -37.31 14.16 -4.80
C GLY A 111 -37.06 14.42 -3.31
N SER A 112 -38.10 14.37 -2.46
CA SER A 112 -37.95 14.39 -0.99
C SER A 112 -37.27 13.13 -0.43
N ALA A 113 -37.30 12.01 -1.16
CA ALA A 113 -36.67 10.75 -0.78
C ALA A 113 -35.18 10.66 -1.17
N LEU A 114 -34.65 11.68 -1.86
CA LEU A 114 -33.22 11.74 -2.18
C LEU A 114 -32.36 11.84 -0.92
N PRO A 115 -31.15 11.27 -0.94
CA PRO A 115 -30.22 11.34 0.19
C PRO A 115 -29.89 12.79 0.56
N GLU A 116 -29.62 13.00 1.86
CA GLU A 116 -29.05 14.26 2.33
C GLU A 116 -27.57 14.37 1.96
N GLY A 117 -27.11 15.59 1.69
CA GLY A 117 -25.74 15.89 1.30
C GLY A 117 -25.54 16.10 -0.20
N LYS A 118 -24.29 16.31 -0.58
CA LYS A 118 -23.88 16.46 -1.97
C LYS A 118 -23.83 15.10 -2.67
N LEU A 119 -24.20 15.09 -3.94
CA LEU A 119 -24.05 13.97 -4.85
C LEU A 119 -23.08 14.35 -5.96
N LEU A 120 -22.49 13.35 -6.60
CA LEU A 120 -21.65 13.57 -7.77
C LEU A 120 -22.56 13.64 -9.00
N HIS A 121 -22.67 14.82 -9.59
CA HIS A 121 -23.35 15.01 -10.85
C HIS A 121 -22.35 14.81 -12.00
N ILE A 122 -22.67 13.90 -12.91
CA ILE A 122 -21.93 13.66 -14.14
C ILE A 122 -22.89 13.83 -15.31
N MET A 123 -22.58 14.75 -16.21
CA MET A 123 -23.31 14.86 -17.47
C MET A 123 -22.83 13.77 -18.43
N SER A 124 -23.75 12.89 -18.86
CA SER A 124 -23.47 11.85 -19.86
C SER A 124 -24.04 12.25 -21.23
N ASP A 125 -23.80 11.41 -22.24
CA ASP A 125 -24.41 11.54 -23.56
C ASP A 125 -25.94 11.42 -23.55
N ARG A 126 -26.51 10.83 -22.49
CA ARG A 126 -27.96 10.56 -22.35
C ARG A 126 -28.60 11.24 -21.13
N GLY A 127 -27.96 12.29 -20.63
CA GLY A 127 -28.48 13.11 -19.52
C GLY A 127 -27.62 13.06 -18.25
N GLY A 128 -28.04 13.83 -17.24
CA GLY A 128 -27.33 13.98 -15.98
C GLY A 128 -27.56 12.82 -15.01
N LEU A 129 -26.47 12.21 -14.53
CA LEU A 129 -26.49 11.17 -13.50
C LEU A 129 -26.00 11.72 -12.16
N TRP A 130 -26.74 11.40 -11.09
CA TRP A 130 -26.44 11.86 -9.74
C TRP A 130 -26.00 10.69 -8.86
N PHE A 131 -24.70 10.44 -8.79
CA PHE A 131 -24.12 9.32 -8.05
C PHE A 131 -24.17 9.54 -6.53
N GLU A 132 -24.66 8.52 -5.83
CA GLU A 132 -24.80 8.46 -4.38
C GLU A 132 -23.73 7.58 -3.74
N TYR A 133 -23.53 6.39 -4.31
CA TYR A 133 -22.54 5.42 -3.89
C TYR A 133 -21.67 5.07 -5.08
N LEU A 134 -20.36 5.02 -4.82
CA LEU A 134 -19.34 4.67 -5.80
C LEU A 134 -18.43 3.60 -5.19
N PRO A 135 -17.90 2.67 -6.00
CA PRO A 135 -16.86 1.79 -5.53
C PRO A 135 -15.61 2.60 -5.17
N GLU A 136 -14.71 2.00 -4.41
CA GLU A 136 -13.35 2.53 -4.35
C GLU A 136 -12.81 2.57 -5.77
N LEU A 137 -12.18 3.69 -6.13
CA LEU A 137 -11.43 3.73 -7.36
C LEU A 137 -10.45 2.56 -7.31
N PRO A 138 -10.37 1.71 -8.36
CA PRO A 138 -9.22 0.83 -8.47
C PRO A 138 -7.99 1.73 -8.30
N ALA A 139 -6.92 1.23 -7.67
CA ALA A 139 -5.68 2.00 -7.58
C ALA A 139 -5.24 2.33 -9.01
N VAL A 140 -5.73 3.47 -9.55
CA VAL A 140 -5.39 4.00 -10.86
C VAL A 140 -3.90 4.10 -10.74
N GLY A 141 -3.20 3.34 -11.57
CA GLY A 141 -1.78 3.07 -11.43
C GLY A 141 -1.01 4.38 -11.39
N GLY A 142 -0.99 5.03 -10.23
CA GLY A 142 -0.09 6.09 -9.87
C GLY A 142 1.24 5.43 -10.12
N GLY A 143 1.92 5.91 -11.18
CA GLY A 143 3.04 5.21 -11.75
C GLY A 143 3.92 4.74 -10.60
N ARG A 144 4.18 3.43 -10.52
CA ARG A 144 5.00 2.86 -9.44
C ARG A 144 6.20 3.79 -9.29
N PRO A 145 6.47 4.34 -8.09
CA PRO A 145 7.51 5.34 -7.93
C PRO A 145 8.82 4.75 -8.46
N LYS A 146 9.25 5.19 -9.65
CA LYS A 146 10.38 4.58 -10.38
C LYS A 146 11.70 4.74 -9.62
N MET A 147 11.74 5.66 -8.66
CA MET A 147 12.91 5.97 -7.84
C MET A 147 12.91 5.28 -6.48
N LEU A 148 11.89 4.47 -6.15
CA LEU A 148 11.88 3.76 -4.90
C LEU A 148 13.07 2.78 -4.86
N ARG A 149 13.83 2.83 -3.77
CA ARG A 149 14.93 1.92 -3.52
C ARG A 149 14.69 1.19 -2.22
N TRP A 150 15.01 -0.10 -2.22
CA TRP A 150 14.83 -0.98 -1.09
C TRP A 150 16.19 -1.23 -0.43
N PRO A 151 16.34 -0.90 0.86
CA PRO A 151 17.59 -1.14 1.58
C PRO A 151 17.72 -2.63 1.90
N LEU A 152 18.67 -3.30 1.26
CA LEU A 152 19.04 -4.66 1.57
C LEU A 152 20.21 -4.71 2.54
N ARG A 153 20.14 -5.65 3.49
CA ARG A 153 21.22 -6.01 4.40
C ARG A 153 21.56 -7.48 4.21
N PHE A 154 22.83 -7.76 3.98
CA PHE A 154 23.38 -9.11 3.87
C PHE A 154 24.01 -9.48 5.21
N VAL A 155 23.24 -10.16 6.04
CA VAL A 155 23.62 -10.56 7.40
C VAL A 155 24.34 -11.89 7.33
N ILE A 156 25.51 -12.00 7.94
CA ILE A 156 26.28 -13.27 7.99
C ILE A 156 25.99 -14.07 9.27
N GLY A 157 25.39 -13.43 10.26
CA GLY A 157 24.90 -14.10 11.45
C GLY A 157 24.57 -13.13 12.57
N SER A 158 24.28 -13.68 13.74
CA SER A 158 23.90 -12.94 14.94
C SER A 158 24.44 -13.55 16.21
N SER A 159 24.48 -12.73 17.26
CA SER A 159 24.83 -13.13 18.62
C SER A 159 23.97 -12.38 19.64
N ASP A 160 23.44 -13.10 20.61
CA ASP A 160 22.73 -12.50 21.74
C ASP A 160 23.71 -12.11 22.84
N THR A 161 23.51 -10.92 23.41
CA THR A 161 24.29 -10.37 24.51
C THR A 161 23.39 -9.54 25.42
N GLN A 162 23.96 -8.92 26.45
CA GLN A 162 23.26 -8.05 27.39
C GLN A 162 23.85 -6.63 27.33
N ARG A 163 23.02 -5.62 27.63
CA ARG A 163 23.43 -4.20 27.65
C ARG A 163 24.71 -3.97 28.46
N SER A 164 24.85 -4.63 29.61
CA SER A 164 26.02 -4.50 30.49
C SER A 164 27.36 -4.87 29.84
N LEU A 165 27.35 -5.74 28.83
CA LEU A 165 28.57 -6.18 28.14
C LEU A 165 28.99 -5.21 27.04
N LEU A 166 28.05 -4.48 26.42
CA LEU A 166 28.36 -3.57 25.32
C LEU A 166 29.34 -2.46 25.71
N GLY A 167 29.22 -1.93 26.93
CA GLY A 167 30.13 -0.89 27.44
C GLY A 167 31.54 -1.39 27.78
N ARG A 168 31.78 -2.70 27.71
CA ARG A 168 33.10 -3.31 27.97
C ARG A 168 33.84 -3.71 26.70
N ILE A 169 33.16 -3.62 25.56
CA ILE A 169 33.71 -3.97 24.24
C ILE A 169 34.62 -2.83 23.79
N GLY A 170 35.85 -3.18 23.41
CA GLY A 170 36.86 -2.26 22.91
C GLY A 170 37.34 -2.60 21.50
N ILE A 171 38.11 -1.69 20.92
CA ILE A 171 38.83 -1.91 19.66
C ILE A 171 39.86 -3.05 19.86
N GLY A 172 39.93 -3.97 18.91
CA GLY A 172 40.77 -5.18 18.97
C GLY A 172 40.10 -6.38 19.65
N ASP A 173 38.92 -6.22 20.26
CA ASP A 173 38.15 -7.36 20.74
C ASP A 173 37.51 -8.12 19.56
N VAL A 174 37.30 -9.43 19.73
CA VAL A 174 36.63 -10.28 18.74
C VAL A 174 35.25 -10.68 19.22
N LEU A 175 34.21 -10.29 18.48
CA LEU A 175 32.83 -10.72 18.72
C LEU A 175 32.51 -11.97 17.93
N LEU A 176 32.31 -13.09 18.64
CA LEU A 176 31.95 -14.35 18.01
C LEU A 176 30.54 -14.31 17.43
N ILE A 177 30.37 -14.83 16.21
CA ILE A 177 29.10 -15.06 15.55
C ILE A 177 28.56 -16.41 16.02
N ARG A 178 27.67 -16.41 17.01
CA ARG A 178 27.14 -17.64 17.63
C ARG A 178 26.20 -18.38 16.68
N THR A 179 25.40 -17.62 15.94
CA THR A 179 24.43 -18.15 14.99
C THR A 179 24.80 -17.65 13.61
N SER A 180 25.59 -18.45 12.89
CA SER A 180 25.95 -18.17 11.50
C SER A 180 24.74 -18.42 10.59
N ARG A 181 24.28 -17.39 9.89
CA ARG A 181 23.16 -17.45 8.94
C ARG A 181 23.38 -16.42 7.85
N ALA A 182 23.60 -16.88 6.62
CA ALA A 182 23.75 -16.01 5.46
C ALA A 182 22.37 -15.59 4.93
N GLU A 183 21.82 -14.51 5.48
CA GLU A 183 20.45 -14.08 5.26
C GLU A 183 20.38 -12.67 4.66
N VAL A 184 19.42 -12.46 3.75
CA VAL A 184 19.15 -11.16 3.14
C VAL A 184 17.89 -10.57 3.75
N TYR A 185 17.97 -9.34 4.23
CA TYR A 185 16.86 -8.61 4.83
C TYR A 185 16.55 -7.33 4.05
N CYS A 186 15.26 -7.03 3.90
CA CYS A 186 14.78 -5.70 3.57
C CYS A 186 14.03 -5.15 4.78
N TYR A 187 14.57 -4.10 5.42
CA TYR A 187 14.14 -3.67 6.75
C TYR A 187 14.16 -4.85 7.75
N ALA A 188 13.03 -5.17 8.39
CA ALA A 188 12.86 -6.31 9.28
C ALA A 188 12.47 -7.60 8.55
N LYS A 189 12.13 -7.53 7.26
CA LYS A 189 11.64 -8.70 6.51
C LYS A 189 12.81 -9.51 5.96
N LYS A 190 12.89 -10.79 6.33
CA LYS A 190 13.78 -11.76 5.69
C LYS A 190 13.29 -12.02 4.27
N LEU A 191 14.18 -11.84 3.30
CA LEU A 191 13.92 -12.14 1.89
C LEU A 191 14.41 -13.54 1.53
N GLY A 192 15.45 -14.03 2.19
CA GLY A 192 15.92 -15.40 2.05
C GLY A 192 17.40 -15.53 2.33
N HIS A 193 18.10 -16.40 1.59
CA HIS A 193 19.50 -16.74 1.86
C HIS A 193 20.42 -16.36 0.71
N PHE A 194 21.69 -16.15 1.02
CA PHE A 194 22.73 -15.92 0.02
C PHE A 194 23.92 -16.84 0.24
N ASN A 195 24.59 -17.18 -0.85
CA ASN A 195 25.87 -17.87 -0.82
C ASN A 195 26.99 -16.93 -1.25
N ARG A 196 28.13 -17.07 -0.57
CA ARG A 196 29.36 -16.36 -0.91
C ARG A 196 30.09 -17.17 -1.98
N VAL A 197 30.47 -16.51 -3.06
CA VAL A 197 31.26 -17.07 -4.16
C VAL A 197 32.46 -16.18 -4.44
N GLU A 198 33.45 -16.67 -5.18
CA GLU A 198 34.61 -15.87 -5.57
C GLU A 198 34.13 -14.61 -6.33
N GLY A 199 34.41 -13.43 -5.77
CA GLY A 199 34.03 -12.13 -6.35
C GLY A 199 32.66 -11.57 -5.93
N GLY A 200 31.87 -12.24 -5.09
CA GLY A 200 30.61 -11.67 -4.61
C GLY A 200 29.66 -12.61 -3.88
N ILE A 201 28.37 -12.29 -3.96
CA ILE A 201 27.28 -13.06 -3.34
C ILE A 201 26.18 -13.36 -4.35
N ILE A 202 25.62 -14.57 -4.24
CA ILE A 202 24.47 -15.02 -5.04
C ILE A 202 23.29 -15.18 -4.07
N VAL A 203 22.16 -14.56 -4.39
CA VAL A 203 20.92 -14.78 -3.64
C VAL A 203 20.25 -16.03 -4.18
N GLU A 204 20.04 -17.03 -3.32
CA GLU A 204 19.57 -18.35 -3.75
C GLU A 204 18.05 -18.47 -3.78
N THR A 205 17.41 -17.90 -2.76
CA THR A 205 15.97 -17.94 -2.61
C THR A 205 15.49 -16.58 -2.18
N LEU A 206 14.54 -16.01 -2.91
CA LEU A 206 13.72 -14.90 -2.45
C LEU A 206 12.33 -15.45 -2.12
N ASP A 207 12.07 -15.76 -0.85
CA ASP A 207 10.73 -16.14 -0.42
C ASP A 207 9.89 -14.88 -0.20
N ILE A 208 9.25 -14.45 -1.28
CA ILE A 208 8.31 -13.32 -1.25
C ILE A 208 6.88 -13.82 -0.95
N GLN A 209 6.63 -15.13 -1.12
CA GLN A 209 5.27 -15.70 -1.17
C GLN A 209 4.78 -16.28 0.16
N HIS A 210 5.66 -16.72 1.06
CA HIS A 210 5.29 -17.07 2.44
C HIS A 210 5.54 -15.90 3.38
N ILE A 211 4.55 -15.01 3.46
CA ILE A 211 4.44 -14.02 4.53
C ILE A 211 3.86 -14.76 5.74
N GLU A 212 4.65 -15.63 6.35
CA GLU A 212 4.41 -15.97 7.75
C GLU A 212 4.98 -14.82 8.55
N GLU A 213 4.09 -14.02 9.14
CA GLU A 213 4.46 -13.33 10.38
C GLU A 213 5.04 -14.43 11.27
N GLU A 214 6.35 -14.37 11.56
CA GLU A 214 6.93 -15.25 12.57
C GLU A 214 6.05 -15.08 13.81
N ASN A 215 5.22 -16.10 14.04
CA ASN A 215 4.32 -16.17 15.18
C ASN A 215 5.21 -15.93 16.38
N ASN A 216 4.97 -14.79 17.02
CA ASN A 216 5.65 -14.38 18.22
C ASN A 216 5.58 -15.55 19.18
N THR A 217 6.70 -16.27 19.34
CA THR A 217 6.82 -17.35 20.30
C THR A 217 6.33 -16.77 21.62
N THR A 218 5.40 -17.48 22.26
CA THR A 218 4.81 -17.11 23.54
C THR A 218 5.94 -16.98 24.57
N GLU A 219 6.55 -15.80 24.63
CA GLU A 219 7.50 -15.46 25.67
C GLU A 219 6.70 -15.41 26.96
N THR A 220 6.89 -16.45 27.77
CA THR A 220 6.67 -16.34 29.21
C THR A 220 7.34 -15.05 29.65
N ALA A 221 6.52 -14.09 30.09
CA ALA A 221 6.96 -12.81 30.62
C ALA A 221 7.76 -13.03 31.89
N GLU A 222 9.02 -13.44 31.75
CA GLU A 222 9.99 -13.39 32.82
C GLU A 222 10.26 -11.90 33.09
N THR A 223 9.96 -11.47 34.31
CA THR A 223 10.30 -10.12 34.77
C THR A 223 11.79 -9.87 34.57
N LEU A 224 12.13 -8.91 33.71
CA LEU A 224 13.50 -8.44 33.49
C LEU A 224 14.16 -8.08 34.85
N PRO A 225 15.33 -8.64 35.20
CA PRO A 225 15.90 -8.42 36.55
C PRO A 225 16.55 -7.02 36.72
N GLY A 226 16.52 -6.18 35.68
CA GLY A 226 16.98 -4.79 35.70
C GLY A 226 17.41 -4.29 34.31
N LEU A 227 17.51 -2.97 34.13
CA LEU A 227 17.85 -2.32 32.85
C LEU A 227 19.21 -2.77 32.26
N ASN A 228 20.15 -3.23 33.11
CA ASN A 228 21.47 -3.68 32.68
C ASN A 228 21.47 -5.09 32.05
N GLN A 229 20.40 -5.87 32.26
CA GLN A 229 20.24 -7.20 31.69
C GLN A 229 19.28 -7.21 30.50
N LEU A 230 18.96 -6.03 29.94
CA LEU A 230 18.17 -5.95 28.72
C LEU A 230 18.85 -6.77 27.61
N PRO A 231 18.09 -7.66 26.93
CA PRO A 231 18.62 -8.44 25.84
C PRO A 231 19.00 -7.52 24.69
N VAL A 232 20.17 -7.79 24.11
CA VAL A 232 20.67 -7.11 22.92
C VAL A 232 20.99 -8.18 21.89
N LYS A 233 20.36 -8.07 20.72
CA LYS A 233 20.72 -8.88 19.56
C LYS A 233 21.74 -8.12 18.73
N LEU A 234 22.92 -8.72 18.57
CA LEU A 234 23.94 -8.27 17.63
C LEU A 234 23.70 -8.94 16.28
N GLU A 235 23.68 -8.15 15.21
CA GLU A 235 23.67 -8.62 13.83
C GLU A 235 24.95 -8.16 13.13
N PHE A 236 25.59 -9.08 12.42
CA PHE A 236 26.81 -8.81 11.68
C PHE A 236 26.47 -8.67 10.20
N VAL A 237 26.53 -7.45 9.68
CA VAL A 237 26.11 -7.12 8.31
C VAL A 237 27.36 -6.99 7.44
N LEU A 238 27.52 -7.93 6.52
CA LEU A 238 28.65 -7.95 5.57
C LEU A 238 28.53 -6.82 4.54
N TYR A 239 27.31 -6.54 4.09
CA TYR A 239 27.10 -5.56 3.04
C TYR A 239 25.69 -4.96 3.08
N ARG A 240 25.58 -3.71 2.63
CA ARG A 240 24.31 -3.03 2.39
C ARG A 240 24.21 -2.53 0.97
N LYS A 241 23.03 -2.67 0.37
CA LYS A 241 22.75 -2.11 -0.95
C LYS A 241 21.33 -1.60 -1.05
N ASN A 242 21.18 -0.38 -1.53
CA ASN A 242 19.88 0.14 -1.96
C ASN A 242 19.61 -0.30 -3.40
N VAL A 243 18.63 -1.19 -3.58
CA VAL A 243 18.31 -1.77 -4.90
C VAL A 243 17.00 -1.22 -5.45
N THR A 244 16.87 -1.16 -6.76
CA THR A 244 15.59 -0.98 -7.45
C THR A 244 14.79 -2.28 -7.48
N LEU A 245 13.51 -2.20 -7.84
CA LEU A 245 12.68 -3.39 -8.02
C LEU A 245 13.25 -4.31 -9.11
N ALA A 246 13.75 -3.74 -10.21
CA ALA A 246 14.35 -4.50 -11.30
C ALA A 246 15.62 -5.25 -10.85
N GLU A 247 16.45 -4.61 -10.02
CA GLU A 247 17.61 -5.28 -9.43
C GLU A 247 17.19 -6.38 -8.44
N LEU A 248 16.14 -6.15 -7.64
CA LEU A 248 15.64 -7.17 -6.71
C LEU A 248 15.07 -8.40 -7.45
N GLU A 249 14.32 -8.17 -8.53
CA GLU A 249 13.81 -9.24 -9.41
C GLU A 249 14.96 -10.02 -10.06
N ALA A 250 16.02 -9.33 -10.50
CA ALA A 250 17.20 -9.97 -11.09
C ALA A 250 18.01 -10.76 -10.04
N MET A 251 18.11 -10.29 -8.79
CA MET A 251 18.72 -11.05 -7.69
C MET A 251 17.99 -12.36 -7.43
N GLY A 252 16.67 -12.40 -7.58
CA GLY A 252 15.87 -13.63 -7.47
C GLY A 252 16.18 -14.68 -8.54
N GLN A 253 16.89 -14.31 -9.61
CA GLN A 253 17.34 -15.19 -10.68
C GLN A 253 18.78 -15.68 -10.45
N GLN A 254 19.26 -15.70 -9.20
CA GLN A 254 20.61 -16.13 -8.84
C GLN A 254 21.72 -15.29 -9.50
N GLN A 255 21.46 -14.00 -9.75
CA GLN A 255 22.47 -13.11 -10.29
C GLN A 255 23.59 -12.85 -9.28
N LEU A 256 24.83 -12.87 -9.75
CA LEU A 256 26.00 -12.48 -8.96
C LEU A 256 25.93 -10.98 -8.61
N LEU A 257 25.87 -10.68 -7.32
CA LEU A 257 26.03 -9.34 -6.79
C LEU A 257 27.49 -9.16 -6.33
N SER A 258 28.21 -8.28 -7.02
CA SER A 258 29.58 -7.93 -6.66
C SER A 258 29.61 -7.24 -5.29
N LEU A 259 30.43 -7.77 -4.39
CA LEU A 259 30.76 -7.10 -3.14
C LEU A 259 31.76 -5.96 -3.41
N PRO A 260 31.77 -4.90 -2.59
CA PRO A 260 32.86 -3.94 -2.62
C PRO A 260 34.18 -4.64 -2.27
N THR A 261 35.29 -4.11 -2.80
CA THR A 261 36.63 -4.62 -2.48
C THR A 261 36.80 -4.66 -0.95
N ASN A 262 37.21 -5.80 -0.42
CA ASN A 262 37.47 -6.03 1.00
C ASN A 262 36.22 -5.83 1.91
N ALA A 263 35.03 -6.26 1.47
CA ALA A 263 33.82 -6.21 2.30
C ALA A 263 34.00 -6.90 3.66
N GLU A 264 34.78 -7.98 3.70
CA GLU A 264 35.17 -8.70 4.90
C GLU A 264 35.95 -7.85 5.91
N LEU A 265 36.63 -6.77 5.51
CA LEU A 265 37.38 -5.88 6.40
C LEU A 265 36.51 -4.78 7.04
N ASN A 266 35.24 -4.66 6.62
CA ASN A 266 34.34 -3.61 7.05
C ASN A 266 32.92 -4.17 7.32
N VAL A 267 32.85 -5.27 8.06
CA VAL A 267 31.59 -5.84 8.55
C VAL A 267 30.99 -4.90 9.59
N GLU A 268 29.77 -4.46 9.37
CA GLU A 268 29.05 -3.63 10.32
C GLU A 268 28.50 -4.47 11.49
N ILE A 269 28.63 -3.93 12.69
CA ILE A 269 28.10 -4.53 13.92
C ILE A 269 26.87 -3.72 14.34
N MET A 270 25.71 -4.36 14.28
CA MET A 270 24.41 -3.74 14.57
C MET A 270 23.84 -4.28 15.88
N ALA A 271 23.37 -3.41 16.78
CA ALA A 271 22.62 -3.81 17.96
C ALA A 271 21.18 -3.31 17.87
N ASN A 272 20.20 -4.21 17.92
CA ASN A 272 18.77 -3.87 17.90
C ASN A 272 18.41 -2.88 16.75
N GLY A 273 19.08 -2.99 15.60
CA GLY A 273 18.87 -2.12 14.44
C GLY A 273 19.68 -0.81 14.41
N VAL A 274 20.51 -0.54 15.42
CA VAL A 274 21.41 0.62 15.50
C VAL A 274 22.85 0.20 15.20
N LEU A 275 23.59 0.99 14.41
CA LEU A 275 25.00 0.76 14.12
C LEU A 275 25.85 1.06 15.35
N LEU A 276 26.62 0.07 15.82
CA LEU A 276 27.56 0.23 16.92
C LEU A 276 29.01 0.33 16.46
N GLY A 277 29.34 -0.11 15.25
CA GLY A 277 30.74 -0.13 14.82
C GLY A 277 30.97 -0.97 13.57
N ASN A 278 32.25 -1.14 13.23
CA ASN A 278 32.70 -2.00 12.14
C ASN A 278 33.96 -2.77 12.52
N GLY A 279 34.23 -3.82 11.78
CA GLY A 279 35.37 -4.69 12.02
C GLY A 279 35.65 -5.66 10.87
N GLU A 280 36.67 -6.47 11.08
CA GLU A 280 37.10 -7.50 10.13
C GLU A 280 36.53 -8.87 10.49
N LEU A 281 36.00 -9.57 9.49
CA LEU A 281 35.57 -10.94 9.61
C LEU A 281 36.77 -11.86 9.80
N VAL A 282 36.91 -12.41 10.99
CA VAL A 282 37.98 -13.34 11.37
C VAL A 282 37.42 -14.73 11.64
N GLN A 283 38.28 -15.74 11.50
CA GLN A 283 37.97 -17.09 11.93
C GLN A 283 38.84 -17.44 13.14
N MET A 284 38.21 -17.71 14.29
CA MET A 284 38.91 -18.13 15.49
C MET A 284 38.53 -19.58 15.79
N ASN A 285 39.49 -20.48 15.57
CA ASN A 285 39.27 -21.93 15.57
C ASN A 285 38.18 -22.31 14.54
N ASP A 286 37.05 -22.84 15.00
CA ASP A 286 35.93 -23.28 14.16
C ASP A 286 34.76 -22.28 14.14
N THR A 287 34.92 -21.10 14.74
CA THR A 287 33.85 -20.10 14.88
C THR A 287 34.24 -18.80 14.16
N LEU A 288 33.31 -18.27 13.36
CA LEU A 288 33.46 -16.93 12.79
C LEU A 288 33.30 -15.87 13.87
N GLY A 289 34.08 -14.80 13.77
CA GLY A 289 33.98 -13.63 14.64
C GLY A 289 34.26 -12.36 13.86
N VAL A 290 34.02 -11.22 14.50
CA VAL A 290 34.37 -9.91 13.96
C VAL A 290 35.36 -9.24 14.92
N GLU A 291 36.58 -8.99 14.45
CA GLU A 291 37.57 -8.18 15.16
C GLU A 291 37.22 -6.70 15.00
N ILE A 292 37.08 -5.99 16.11
CA ILE A 292 36.54 -4.63 16.11
C ILE A 292 37.62 -3.63 15.72
N HIS A 293 37.36 -2.83 14.68
CA HIS A 293 38.21 -1.72 14.26
C HIS A 293 37.67 -0.38 14.72
N GLU A 294 36.35 -0.21 14.68
CA GLU A 294 35.67 1.00 15.12
C GLU A 294 34.51 0.62 16.03
N TRP A 295 34.39 1.29 17.17
CA TRP A 295 33.30 1.10 18.12
C TRP A 295 32.74 2.46 18.53
N LEU A 296 31.52 2.73 18.12
CA LEU A 296 30.72 3.89 18.49
C LEU A 296 30.22 3.68 19.92
N SER A 297 31.11 3.89 20.89
CA SER A 297 30.70 4.05 22.27
C SER A 297 29.86 5.32 22.39
N GLU A 298 28.81 5.30 23.21
CA GLU A 298 28.13 6.51 23.68
C GLU A 298 29.20 7.38 24.37
N SER A 299 29.82 8.27 23.61
CA SER A 299 30.65 9.34 24.15
C SER A 299 29.69 10.24 24.89
N GLY A 300 29.62 10.05 26.21
CA GLY A 300 28.70 10.72 27.10
C GLY A 300 28.67 12.23 26.84
N ASN A 301 27.57 12.67 26.24
CA ASN A 301 27.15 14.06 26.13
C ASN A 301 25.62 14.05 26.12
N GLY A 302 25.00 14.28 27.27
CA GLY A 302 23.57 14.60 27.34
C GLY A 302 22.83 14.01 28.54
N GLU A 303 22.93 14.73 29.65
CA GLU A 303 21.91 14.93 30.71
C GLU A 303 21.53 13.74 31.64
#